data_AF-A4VB21-F1
#
_entry.id   AF-A4VB21-F1
#
_cell.length_a   1.000
_cell.length_b   1.000
_cell.length_c   1.000
_cell.angle_alpha   90.00
_cell.angle_beta   90.00
_cell.angle_gamma   90.00
#
_symmetry.space_group_name_H-M   'P 1'
#
loop_
_entity.id
_entity.type
_entity.pdbx_description
1 polymer ?
#
loop_
_entity_poly.entity_id
_entity_poly.type
_entity_poly.pdbx_seq_one_letter_code
_entity_poly.pdbx_strand_id
1 'polypeptide(L)'
;KAYANGGASFLIPYVIMLLFAGLPLFFMEMALGQFTSLGPISVWRVAPFFSGLGWAMVIISFLVCIYYNMIIAYTLYYIFASFTSRLPWSDCKEEWLEFGCTPRGTNATMRNMTREMCADLKAM
;
A
#
# COMPACT_ATOMS: atom_id res chain seq x y z
N LYS A 1 5.68 11.54 3.06
CA LYS A 1 6.83 12.34 3.60
C LYS A 1 6.84 13.79 3.12
N ALA A 2 6.30 14.13 1.96
CA ALA A 2 6.22 15.52 1.49
C ALA A 2 5.52 16.49 2.47
N TYR A 3 4.42 16.07 3.12
CA TYR A 3 3.71 16.90 4.11
C TYR A 3 4.54 17.29 5.35
N ALA A 4 5.51 16.45 5.76
CA ALA A 4 6.33 16.72 6.94
C ALA A 4 7.61 17.50 6.61
N ASN A 5 8.05 17.50 5.34
CA ASN A 5 9.35 18.02 4.92
C ASN A 5 9.22 19.27 4.02
N GLY A 6 8.25 20.14 4.27
CA GLY A 6 8.10 21.40 3.55
C GLY A 6 7.40 21.31 2.18
N GLY A 7 6.58 20.30 1.96
CA GLY A 7 5.72 20.19 0.77
C GLY A 7 6.52 20.12 -0.53
N ALA A 8 6.39 21.16 -1.36
CA ALA A 8 7.03 21.25 -2.68
C ALA A 8 8.55 21.44 -2.63
N SER A 9 9.13 21.95 -1.53
CA SER A 9 10.58 22.14 -1.43
C SER A 9 11.36 20.81 -1.38
N PHE A 10 10.70 19.72 -0.98
CA PHE A 10 11.28 18.37 -1.02
C PHE A 10 11.38 17.80 -2.44
N LEU A 11 10.69 18.41 -3.42
CA LEU A 11 10.71 17.98 -4.81
C LEU A 11 12.07 18.29 -5.48
N ILE A 12 12.70 19.42 -5.13
CA ILE A 12 13.99 19.85 -5.69
C ILE A 12 15.10 18.80 -5.45
N PRO A 13 15.39 18.37 -4.20
CA PRO A 13 16.39 17.33 -3.97
C PRO A 13 15.97 15.97 -4.54
N TYR A 14 14.67 15.67 -4.59
CA TYR A 14 14.17 14.44 -5.20
C TYR A 14 14.47 14.36 -6.70
N VAL A 15 14.21 15.44 -7.46
CA VAL A 15 14.50 15.48 -8.90
C VAL A 15 16.01 15.41 -9.17
N ILE A 16 16.83 16.13 -8.38
CA ILE A 16 18.30 16.06 -8.52
C ILE A 16 18.80 14.64 -8.30
N MET A 17 18.39 13.97 -7.21
CA MET A 17 18.77 12.58 -6.94
C MET A 17 18.24 11.61 -7.99
N LEU A 18 17.04 11.85 -8.52
CA LEU A 18 16.46 11.03 -9.57
C LEU A 18 17.23 11.16 -10.89
N LEU A 19 17.67 12.36 -11.27
CA LEU A 19 18.45 12.56 -12.50
C LEU A 19 19.87 12.03 -12.40
N PHE A 20 20.55 12.20 -11.25
CA PHE A 20 21.95 11.81 -11.11
C PHE A 20 22.16 10.37 -10.65
N ALA A 21 21.25 9.78 -9.87
CA ALA A 21 21.38 8.41 -9.38
C ALA A 21 20.32 7.48 -9.95
N GLY A 22 19.05 7.92 -9.97
CA GLY A 22 17.94 7.10 -10.45
C GLY A 22 18.03 6.76 -11.94
N LEU A 23 18.18 7.79 -12.78
CA LEU A 23 18.21 7.65 -14.24
C LEU A 23 19.42 6.82 -14.71
N PRO A 24 20.65 7.04 -14.22
CA PRO A 24 21.79 6.22 -14.63
C PRO A 24 21.68 4.77 -14.17
N LEU A 25 21.17 4.51 -12.96
CA LEU A 25 20.94 3.13 -12.48
C LEU A 25 19.89 2.41 -13.33
N PHE A 26 18.76 3.07 -13.61
CA PHE A 26 17.71 2.50 -14.46
C PHE A 26 18.20 2.26 -15.88
N PHE A 27 18.95 3.21 -16.45
CA PHE A 27 19.54 3.06 -17.78
C PHE A 27 20.55 1.91 -17.83
N MET A 28 21.42 1.78 -16.82
CA MET A 28 22.36 0.67 -16.72
C MET A 28 21.64 -0.68 -16.66
N GLU A 29 20.59 -0.80 -15.85
CA GLU A 29 19.79 -2.03 -15.74
C GLU A 29 19.10 -2.38 -17.06
N MET A 30 18.48 -1.41 -17.73
CA MET A 30 17.86 -1.62 -19.04
C MET A 30 18.87 -1.98 -20.12
N ALA A 31 20.02 -1.30 -20.16
CA ALA A 31 21.09 -1.63 -21.10
C ALA A 31 21.60 -3.07 -20.88
N LEU A 32 21.88 -3.47 -19.62
CA LEU A 32 22.29 -4.83 -19.29
C LEU A 32 21.24 -5.87 -19.70
N GLY A 33 19.96 -5.60 -19.45
CA GLY A 33 18.86 -6.47 -19.86
C GLY A 33 18.77 -6.65 -21.38
N GLN A 34 18.91 -5.56 -22.14
CA GLN A 34 18.89 -5.60 -23.61
C GLN A 34 20.14 -6.30 -24.19
N PHE A 35 21.34 -5.98 -23.70
CA PHE A 35 22.59 -6.56 -24.21
C PHE A 35 22.73 -8.06 -23.94
N THR A 36 22.29 -8.52 -22.76
CA THR A 36 22.41 -9.93 -22.40
C THR A 36 21.23 -10.75 -22.89
N SER A 37 20.05 -10.15 -23.13
CA SER A 37 18.82 -10.85 -23.54
C SER A 37 18.51 -12.08 -22.67
N LEU A 38 18.97 -12.04 -21.42
CA LEU A 38 18.99 -13.13 -20.46
C LEU A 38 18.32 -12.67 -19.17
N GLY A 39 17.77 -13.61 -18.40
CA GLY A 39 17.14 -13.31 -17.13
C GLY A 39 18.14 -12.79 -16.07
N PRO A 40 17.64 -12.14 -15.00
CA PRO A 40 18.47 -11.49 -13.99
C PRO A 40 19.46 -12.43 -13.28
N ILE A 41 19.21 -13.75 -13.25
CA ILE A 41 20.15 -14.73 -12.69
C ILE A 41 21.32 -14.99 -13.66
N SER A 42 21.06 -15.06 -14.96
CA SER A 42 22.08 -15.40 -15.97
C SER A 42 22.90 -14.19 -16.42
N VAL A 43 22.41 -12.96 -16.27
CA VAL A 43 23.17 -11.72 -16.55
C VAL A 43 24.44 -11.62 -15.70
N TRP A 44 24.37 -11.99 -14.41
CA TRP A 44 25.51 -11.88 -13.49
C TRP A 44 26.60 -12.96 -13.68
N ARG A 45 26.47 -13.85 -14.68
CA ARG A 45 27.55 -14.79 -15.04
C ARG A 45 28.80 -14.11 -15.60
N VAL A 46 28.69 -12.84 -16.03
CA VAL A 46 29.81 -12.01 -16.50
C VAL A 46 30.74 -11.61 -15.33
N ALA A 47 30.19 -11.48 -14.12
CA ALA A 47 30.96 -11.10 -12.92
C ALA A 47 30.51 -11.96 -11.72
N PRO A 48 31.19 -13.09 -11.42
CA PRO A 48 30.74 -14.07 -10.44
C PRO A 48 30.62 -13.51 -9.01
N PHE A 49 31.32 -12.42 -8.70
CA PHE A 49 31.21 -11.70 -7.42
C PHE A 49 29.78 -11.18 -7.17
N PHE A 50 29.06 -10.78 -8.22
CA PHE A 50 27.71 -10.22 -8.12
C PHE A 50 26.59 -11.24 -8.34
N SER A 51 26.91 -12.55 -8.37
CA SER A 51 25.91 -13.61 -8.59
C SER A 51 24.76 -13.59 -7.57
N GLY A 52 25.01 -13.11 -6.35
CA GLY A 52 23.98 -12.95 -5.31
C GLY A 52 22.93 -11.89 -5.64
N LEU A 53 23.25 -10.87 -6.45
CA LEU A 53 22.30 -9.82 -6.82
C LEU A 53 21.16 -10.36 -7.68
N GLY A 54 21.45 -11.28 -8.61
CA GLY A 54 20.42 -11.90 -9.45
C GLY A 54 19.39 -12.69 -8.65
N TRP A 55 19.84 -13.48 -7.66
CA TRP A 55 18.95 -14.20 -6.76
C TRP A 55 18.15 -13.27 -5.85
N ALA A 56 18.79 -12.21 -5.32
CA ALA A 56 18.10 -11.20 -4.52
C ALA A 56 16.99 -10.50 -5.31
N MET A 57 17.23 -10.13 -6.57
CA MET A 57 16.22 -9.52 -7.45
C MET A 57 14.99 -10.42 -7.63
N VAL A 58 15.19 -11.72 -7.82
CA VAL A 58 14.08 -12.69 -7.98
C VAL A 58 13.29 -12.86 -6.69
N ILE A 59 13.97 -13.00 -5.54
CA ILE A 59 13.30 -13.13 -4.23
C ILE A 59 12.50 -11.87 -3.89
N ILE A 60 13.09 -10.69 -4.08
CA ILE A 60 12.40 -9.41 -3.83
C ILE A 60 11.19 -9.28 -4.75
N SER A 61 11.33 -9.61 -6.04
CA SER A 61 10.20 -9.56 -6.99
C SER A 61 9.07 -10.49 -6.56
N PHE A 62 9.37 -11.69 -6.09
CA PHE A 62 8.37 -12.64 -5.59
C PHE A 62 7.62 -12.10 -4.36
N LEU A 63 8.34 -11.53 -3.39
CA LEU A 63 7.73 -10.91 -2.20
C LEU A 63 6.83 -9.72 -2.55
N VAL A 64 7.30 -8.87 -3.46
CA VAL A 64 6.53 -7.72 -3.97
C VAL A 64 5.25 -8.21 -4.66
N CYS A 65 5.32 -9.25 -5.48
CA CYS A 65 4.15 -9.83 -6.13
C CYS A 65 3.08 -10.29 -5.12
N ILE A 66 3.45 -10.99 -4.04
CA ILE A 66 2.48 -11.47 -3.04
C ILE A 66 1.76 -10.28 -2.38
N TYR A 67 2.52 -9.31 -1.89
CA TYR A 67 1.97 -8.14 -1.20
C TYR A 67 1.13 -7.25 -2.11
N TYR A 68 1.58 -7.00 -3.35
CA TYR A 68 0.82 -6.16 -4.29
C TYR A 68 -0.47 -6.81 -4.76
N ASN A 69 -0.49 -8.12 -5.00
CA ASN A 69 -1.73 -8.81 -5.37
C ASN A 69 -2.80 -8.71 -4.27
N MET A 70 -2.38 -8.77 -3.00
CA MET A 70 -3.27 -8.55 -1.87
C MET A 70 -3.87 -7.13 -1.89
N ILE A 71 -3.05 -6.08 -2.08
CA ILE A 71 -3.56 -4.70 -2.22
C ILE A 71 -4.55 -4.59 -3.38
N ILE A 72 -4.22 -5.14 -4.55
CA ILE A 72 -5.09 -5.08 -5.73
C ILE A 72 -6.45 -5.71 -5.41
N ALA A 73 -6.47 -6.88 -4.74
CA ALA A 73 -7.71 -7.52 -4.31
C ALA A 73 -8.55 -6.62 -3.39
N TYR A 74 -7.93 -5.96 -2.40
CA TYR A 74 -8.64 -4.98 -1.56
C TYR A 74 -9.17 -3.81 -2.37
N THR A 75 -8.37 -3.23 -3.27
CA THR A 75 -8.82 -2.10 -4.09
C THR A 75 -9.99 -2.47 -4.98
N LEU A 76 -9.98 -3.65 -5.60
CA LEU A 76 -11.09 -4.15 -6.41
C LEU A 76 -12.34 -4.34 -5.55
N TYR A 77 -12.21 -4.94 -4.36
CA TYR A 77 -13.32 -5.07 -3.42
C TYR A 77 -13.96 -3.71 -3.08
N TYR A 78 -13.15 -2.70 -2.74
CA TYR A 78 -13.64 -1.36 -2.43
C TYR A 78 -14.25 -0.65 -3.65
N ILE A 79 -13.70 -0.86 -4.85
CA ILE A 79 -14.25 -0.33 -6.10
C ILE A 79 -15.65 -0.91 -6.33
N PHE A 80 -15.81 -2.23 -6.24
CA PHE A 80 -17.12 -2.86 -6.44
C PHE A 80 -18.13 -2.48 -5.34
N ALA A 81 -17.69 -2.41 -4.09
CA ALA A 81 -18.54 -1.94 -2.99
C ALA A 81 -18.99 -0.49 -3.15
N SER A 82 -18.21 0.34 -3.85
CA SER A 82 -18.52 1.75 -4.11
C SER A 82 -19.60 1.97 -5.17
N PHE A 83 -19.94 0.97 -5.99
CA PHE A 83 -21.05 1.07 -6.95
C PHE A 83 -22.44 0.94 -6.30
N THR A 84 -22.51 0.78 -4.97
CA THR A 84 -23.77 0.76 -4.23
C THR A 84 -24.20 2.19 -3.86
N SER A 85 -25.51 2.47 -3.94
CA SER A 85 -26.09 3.81 -3.65
C SER A 85 -25.88 4.29 -2.21
N ARG A 86 -25.72 3.36 -1.27
CA ARG A 86 -25.33 3.60 0.13
C ARG A 86 -24.01 2.89 0.37
N LEU A 87 -22.96 3.64 0.72
CA LEU A 87 -21.64 3.07 0.96
C LEU A 87 -21.64 2.33 2.31
N PRO A 88 -21.13 1.10 2.38
CA PRO A 88 -21.24 0.25 3.58
C PRO A 88 -20.41 0.75 4.77
N TRP A 89 -19.48 1.68 4.54
CA TRP A 89 -18.68 2.35 5.57
C TRP A 89 -19.16 3.78 5.88
N SER A 90 -20.27 4.22 5.29
CA SER A 90 -20.86 5.54 5.58
C SER A 90 -21.63 5.53 6.91
N ASP A 91 -22.28 4.41 7.21
CA ASP A 91 -23.13 4.24 8.39
C ASP A 91 -22.48 3.28 9.38
N CYS A 92 -22.68 3.57 10.67
CA CYS A 92 -22.16 2.75 11.75
C CYS A 92 -23.09 1.56 11.98
N LYS A 93 -22.64 0.35 11.70
CA LYS A 93 -23.40 -0.88 11.97
C LYS A 93 -23.34 -1.23 13.45
N GLU A 94 -24.34 -1.96 13.95
CA GLU A 94 -24.43 -2.38 15.36
C GLU A 94 -23.18 -3.15 15.81
N GLU A 95 -22.66 -4.02 14.94
CA GLU A 95 -21.39 -4.74 15.12
C GLU A 95 -20.17 -3.82 15.33
N TRP A 96 -20.21 -2.58 14.85
CA TRP A 96 -19.06 -1.65 14.88
C TRP A 96 -19.13 -0.72 16.09
N LEU A 97 -20.29 -0.64 16.75
CA LEU A 97 -20.47 0.13 17.98
C LEU A 97 -19.58 -0.41 19.10
N GLU A 98 -19.42 -1.73 19.19
CA GLU A 98 -18.53 -2.38 20.17
C GLU A 98 -17.05 -1.97 19.97
N PHE A 99 -16.64 -1.73 18.72
CA PHE A 99 -15.29 -1.28 18.38
C PHE A 99 -15.10 0.24 18.44
N GLY A 100 -16.07 0.97 18.99
CA GLY A 100 -15.96 2.41 19.23
C GLY A 100 -16.36 3.29 18.04
N CYS A 101 -17.07 2.75 17.05
CA CYS A 101 -17.65 3.57 15.99
C CYS A 101 -18.74 4.49 16.56
N THR A 102 -18.72 5.78 16.19
CA THR A 102 -19.73 6.76 16.61
C THR A 102 -20.44 7.33 15.39
N PRO A 103 -21.78 7.22 15.29
CA PRO A 103 -22.52 7.78 14.17
C PRO A 103 -22.32 9.30 14.07
N ARG A 104 -22.14 9.81 12.86
CA ARG A 104 -22.01 11.26 12.61
C ARG A 104 -23.26 11.99 13.11
N GLY A 105 -23.08 13.02 13.96
CA GLY A 105 -24.18 13.83 14.49
C GLY A 105 -24.79 13.36 15.82
N THR A 106 -24.22 12.35 16.48
CA THR A 106 -24.66 11.95 17.83
C THR A 106 -24.14 12.90 18.92
N ASN A 107 -25.06 13.54 19.63
CA ASN A 107 -24.78 14.25 20.88
C ASN A 107 -24.37 13.26 21.99
N ALA A 108 -23.59 13.74 22.97
CA ALA A 108 -23.05 12.92 24.06
C ALA A 108 -24.11 12.05 24.78
N THR A 109 -25.34 12.55 24.92
CA THR A 109 -26.47 11.84 25.54
C THR A 109 -26.92 10.61 24.75
N MET A 110 -26.92 10.69 23.41
CA MET A 110 -27.29 9.55 22.55
C MET A 110 -26.20 8.47 22.51
N ARG A 111 -24.93 8.84 22.77
CA ARG A 111 -23.81 7.89 22.88
C ARG A 111 -23.91 7.00 24.12
N ASN A 112 -24.42 7.53 25.24
CA ASN A 112 -24.62 6.74 26.46
C ASN A 112 -25.79 5.76 26.30
N MET A 113 -26.91 6.20 25.72
CA MET A 113 -28.07 5.32 25.44
C MET A 113 -27.75 4.19 24.45
N THR A 114 -26.98 4.45 23.38
CA THR A 114 -26.59 3.38 22.43
C THR A 114 -25.63 2.37 23.05
N ARG A 115 -24.73 2.80 23.95
CA ARG A 115 -23.86 1.88 24.69
C ARG A 115 -24.65 0.99 25.66
N GLU A 116 -25.65 1.54 26.34
CA GLU A 116 -26.52 0.79 27.26
C GLU A 116 -27.39 -0.24 26.50
N MET A 117 -28.03 0.16 25.40
CA MET A 117 -28.83 -0.77 24.57
C MET A 117 -27.99 -1.92 23.98
N CYS A 118 -26.75 -1.65 23.55
CA CYS A 118 -25.86 -2.69 23.02
C CYS A 118 -25.36 -3.64 24.12
N ALA A 119 -25.25 -3.18 25.36
CA ALA A 119 -24.88 -4.02 26.51
C ALA A 119 -26.03 -4.97 26.90
N ASP A 120 -27.28 -4.50 26.87
CA ASP A 120 -28.48 -5.31 27.16
C ASP A 120 -28.73 -6.41 26.11
N LEU A 121 -28.52 -6.10 24.83
CA LEU A 121 -28.71 -7.07 23.74
C LEU A 121 -27.70 -8.25 23.79
N LYS A 122 -26.55 -8.08 24.45
CA LYS A 122 -25.51 -9.12 24.63
C LYS A 122 -25.72 -9.95 25.90
N ALA A 123 -26.66 -9.54 26.76
CA ALA A 123 -27.03 -10.22 28.00
C ALA A 123 -28.23 -11.19 27.86
N MET A 124 -28.86 -11.24 26.68
CA MET A 124 -29.83 -12.26 26.26
C MET A 124 -29.19 -13.29 25.35
#